data_AF-A0A7S1P2M1-F1
#
_entry.id   AF-A0A7S1P2M1-F1
#
_cell.length_a   1.000
_cell.length_b   1.000
_cell.length_c   1.000
_cell.angle_alpha   90.00
_cell.angle_beta   90.00
_cell.angle_gamma   90.00
#
_symmetry.space_group_name_H-M   'P 1'
#
loop_
_entity.id
_entity.type
_entity.pdbx_description
1 polymer ?
#
loop_
_entity_poly.entity_id
_entity_poly.type
_entity_poly.pdbx_seq_one_letter_code
_entity_poly.pdbx_strand_id
1 'polypeptide(L)'
;SYDLPSVGHLLQLLCIIQHSGEWAAWEPIIRVAKHQGRGGGQLPIELGSADVEGVGSRAVFDGRCEAMRQLSPIARHIGVRHENHDGEERWHGRPLTIYTPQTLLLVDHPFRNGFDPANPVCEYDGWEYASLRDAVLDQMRYGGSVVADESSSRWENATRYNRLHSLSTQQPPVWDRRTISTSHRPALPSDSVSDLPFDHPGLGRFDRVIVLHGDQPGHTFQAHLITCVGPDFVRAHFRTTEPPVDSEVGAARLPQTARVAREVIGADAETVFGSWCSATVGCSATV
;
A
#
# COMPACT_ATOMS: atom_id res chain seq x y z
N SER A 1 23.01 -40.09 13.44
CA SER A 1 22.45 -40.16 12.08
C SER A 1 21.78 -38.83 11.82
N TYR A 2 22.32 -38.00 10.93
CA TYR A 2 21.68 -36.73 10.56
C TYR A 2 20.59 -37.03 9.54
N ASP A 3 19.40 -36.49 9.76
CA ASP A 3 18.27 -36.71 8.88
C ASP A 3 18.43 -35.84 7.62
N LEU A 4 18.57 -36.48 6.45
CA LEU A 4 18.83 -35.81 5.17
C LEU A 4 17.82 -34.70 4.80
N PRO A 5 16.51 -34.81 5.13
CA PRO A 5 15.53 -33.73 4.92
C PRO A 5 15.84 -32.46 5.73
N SER A 6 16.36 -32.62 6.95
CA SER A 6 16.73 -31.49 7.83
C SER A 6 17.90 -30.68 7.26
N VAL A 7 18.89 -31.35 6.67
CA VAL A 7 20.04 -30.68 6.02
C VAL A 7 19.59 -29.94 4.76
N GLY A 8 18.72 -30.53 3.94
CA GLY A 8 18.18 -29.89 2.75
C GLY A 8 17.42 -28.59 3.07
N HIS A 9 16.60 -28.62 4.12
CA HIS A 9 15.87 -27.45 4.60
C HIS A 9 16.80 -26.32 5.09
N LEU A 10 17.83 -26.65 5.87
CA LEU A 10 18.82 -25.67 6.34
C LEU A 10 19.61 -25.03 5.18
N LEU A 11 19.95 -25.80 4.15
CA LEU A 11 20.61 -25.28 2.95
C LEU A 11 19.71 -24.33 2.16
N GLN A 12 18.40 -24.62 2.08
CA GLN A 12 17.44 -23.72 1.44
C GLN A 12 17.28 -22.42 2.24
N LEU A 13 17.16 -22.49 3.57
CA LEU A 13 17.13 -21.30 4.43
C LEU A 13 18.39 -20.45 4.26
N LEU A 14 19.57 -21.08 4.25
CA LEU A 14 20.83 -20.38 4.02
C LEU A 14 20.84 -19.70 2.65
N CYS A 15 20.34 -20.38 1.61
CA CYS A 15 20.21 -19.81 0.27
C CYS A 15 19.30 -18.59 0.25
N ILE A 16 18.15 -18.64 0.94
CA ILE A 16 17.23 -17.51 1.07
C ILE A 16 17.93 -16.33 1.75
N ILE A 17 18.56 -16.55 2.90
CA ILE A 17 19.24 -15.49 3.66
C ILE A 17 20.37 -14.85 2.82
N GLN A 18 21.15 -15.65 2.10
CA GLN A 18 22.31 -15.16 1.35
C GLN A 18 21.94 -14.36 0.08
N HIS A 19 20.81 -14.67 -0.56
CA HIS A 19 20.46 -14.10 -1.87
C HIS A 19 19.22 -13.20 -1.86
N SER A 20 18.53 -13.07 -0.72
CA SER A 20 17.32 -12.23 -0.59
C SER A 20 17.60 -10.74 -0.49
N GLY A 21 18.85 -10.29 -0.31
CA GLY A 21 19.17 -8.86 -0.26
C GLY A 21 18.69 -8.17 1.03
N GLU A 22 18.33 -6.88 0.95
CA GLU A 22 18.11 -6.05 2.12
C GLU A 22 16.65 -5.96 2.58
N TRP A 23 16.39 -6.34 3.83
CA TRP A 23 15.04 -6.55 4.36
C TRP A 23 14.41 -5.34 5.03
N ALA A 24 15.18 -4.29 5.36
CA ALA A 24 14.68 -3.13 6.11
C ALA A 24 13.44 -2.47 5.47
N ALA A 25 13.31 -2.51 4.15
CA ALA A 25 12.16 -1.96 3.43
C ALA A 25 10.83 -2.70 3.68
N TRP A 26 10.87 -3.95 4.16
CA TRP A 26 9.67 -4.73 4.47
C TRP A 26 9.13 -4.50 5.89
N GLU A 27 9.97 -4.06 6.84
CA GLU A 27 9.52 -3.87 8.22
C GLU A 27 8.30 -2.95 8.33
N PRO A 28 8.26 -1.77 7.66
CA PRO A 28 7.11 -0.87 7.74
C PRO A 28 5.84 -1.52 7.18
N ILE A 29 5.96 -2.29 6.08
CA ILE A 29 4.83 -2.97 5.42
C ILE A 29 4.28 -4.09 6.31
N ILE A 30 5.15 -4.89 6.93
CA ILE A 30 4.77 -5.96 7.86
C ILE A 30 4.03 -5.37 9.07
N ARG A 31 4.48 -4.23 9.60
CA ARG A 31 3.80 -3.55 10.72
C ARG A 31 2.41 -3.06 10.32
N VAL A 32 2.25 -2.51 9.11
CA VAL A 32 0.93 -2.13 8.58
C VAL A 32 0.02 -3.36 8.47
N ALA A 33 0.52 -4.48 7.92
CA ALA A 33 -0.22 -5.74 7.83
C ALA A 33 -0.71 -6.23 9.21
N LYS A 34 0.16 -6.13 10.23
CA LYS A 34 -0.14 -6.47 11.62
C LYS A 34 -1.32 -5.69 12.17
N HIS A 35 -1.31 -4.36 12.01
CA HIS A 35 -2.42 -3.54 12.51
C HIS A 35 -3.74 -3.83 11.81
N GLN A 36 -3.69 -4.33 10.57
CA GLN A 36 -4.85 -4.69 9.76
C GLN A 36 -5.31 -6.14 9.99
N GLY A 37 -4.71 -6.86 10.95
CA GLY A 37 -5.08 -8.23 11.29
C GLY A 37 -4.70 -9.26 10.23
N ARG A 38 -3.81 -8.92 9.29
CA ARG A 38 -3.40 -9.78 8.15
C ARG A 38 -2.22 -10.70 8.46
N GLY A 39 -1.99 -11.01 9.73
CA GLY A 39 -0.78 -11.71 10.18
C GLY A 39 0.32 -10.73 10.63
N GLY A 40 1.59 -11.14 10.63
CA GLY A 40 2.72 -10.29 11.06
C GLY A 40 2.83 -10.11 12.57
N GLY A 41 2.19 -11.00 13.36
CA GLY A 41 1.96 -10.85 14.80
C GLY A 41 3.21 -10.54 15.63
N GLN A 42 4.38 -11.00 15.19
CA GLN A 42 5.64 -10.73 15.85
C GLN A 42 6.74 -10.50 14.81
N LEU A 43 7.48 -9.39 14.98
CA LEU A 43 8.82 -9.24 14.42
C LEU A 43 9.80 -9.67 15.52
N PRO A 44 10.83 -10.48 15.22
CA PRO A 44 11.16 -11.04 13.90
C PRO A 44 10.14 -12.08 13.41
N ILE A 45 9.97 -12.19 12.07
CA ILE A 45 9.16 -13.25 11.46
C ILE A 45 9.92 -14.57 11.58
N GLU A 46 9.29 -15.57 12.17
CA GLU A 46 9.81 -16.93 12.23
C GLU A 46 9.39 -17.70 10.97
N LEU A 47 10.37 -18.11 10.17
CA LEU A 47 10.13 -18.91 8.96
C LEU A 47 10.08 -20.39 9.29
N GLY A 48 9.01 -21.06 8.88
CA GLY A 48 8.83 -22.50 9.00
C GLY A 48 9.12 -23.28 7.72
N SER A 49 9.02 -24.61 7.79
CA SER A 49 9.23 -25.49 6.62
C SER A 49 8.32 -25.15 5.44
N ALA A 50 7.05 -24.87 5.71
CA ALA A 50 6.10 -24.48 4.66
C ALA A 50 6.53 -23.22 3.92
N ASP A 51 7.12 -22.24 4.60
CA ASP A 51 7.53 -20.96 4.01
C ASP A 51 8.69 -21.16 3.04
N VAL A 52 9.64 -22.02 3.42
CA VAL A 52 10.79 -22.38 2.59
C VAL A 52 10.38 -23.23 1.40
N GLU A 53 9.52 -24.23 1.61
CA GLU A 53 8.98 -25.05 0.52
C GLU A 53 8.16 -24.22 -0.47
N GLY A 54 7.43 -23.21 0.04
CA GLY A 54 6.63 -22.28 -0.77
C GLY A 54 7.46 -21.39 -1.70
N VAL A 55 8.76 -21.21 -1.44
CA VAL A 55 9.64 -20.44 -2.32
C VAL A 55 9.81 -21.11 -3.69
N GLY A 56 9.71 -22.45 -3.75
CA GLY A 56 9.92 -23.22 -4.96
C GLY A 56 11.38 -23.64 -5.17
N SER A 57 11.74 -23.96 -6.42
CA SER A 57 13.10 -24.41 -6.73
C SER A 57 14.12 -23.27 -6.66
N ARG A 58 15.40 -23.61 -6.47
CA ARG A 58 16.49 -22.64 -6.50
C ARG A 58 16.53 -21.83 -7.80
N ALA A 59 16.26 -22.46 -8.95
CA ALA A 59 16.24 -21.78 -10.23
C ALA A 59 15.13 -20.72 -10.31
N VAL A 60 13.95 -21.03 -9.76
CA VAL A 60 12.84 -20.06 -9.67
C VAL A 60 13.20 -18.91 -8.72
N PHE A 61 13.78 -19.23 -7.55
CA PHE A 61 14.20 -18.22 -6.59
C PHE A 61 15.28 -17.27 -7.13
N ASP A 62 16.34 -17.82 -7.71
CA ASP A 62 17.47 -17.04 -8.23
C ASP A 62 17.03 -16.18 -9.44
N GLY A 63 16.03 -16.62 -10.21
CA GLY A 63 15.46 -15.87 -11.34
C GLY A 63 14.53 -14.71 -10.97
N ARG A 64 14.06 -14.62 -9.72
CA ARG A 64 13.19 -13.54 -9.23
C ARG A 64 13.95 -12.25 -9.00
N CYS A 65 13.28 -11.10 -9.00
CA CYS A 65 13.86 -9.86 -8.46
C CYS A 65 14.00 -9.93 -6.93
N GLU A 66 14.79 -9.03 -6.35
CA GLU A 66 15.06 -9.03 -4.90
C GLU A 66 13.78 -8.94 -4.06
N ALA A 67 12.91 -7.98 -4.35
CA ALA A 67 11.66 -7.81 -3.63
C ALA A 67 10.78 -9.08 -3.69
N MET A 68 10.80 -9.81 -4.81
CA MET A 68 10.04 -11.06 -4.94
C MET A 68 10.70 -12.22 -4.18
N ARG A 69 12.04 -12.30 -4.18
CA ARG A 69 12.78 -13.25 -3.33
C ARG A 69 12.47 -13.04 -1.85
N GLN A 70 12.32 -11.79 -1.43
CA GLN A 70 11.96 -11.44 -0.05
C GLN A 70 10.50 -11.74 0.26
N LEU A 71 9.59 -11.40 -0.64
CA LEU A 71 8.16 -11.64 -0.45
C LEU A 71 7.85 -13.14 -0.37
N SER A 72 8.50 -13.97 -1.20
CA SER A 72 8.22 -15.41 -1.32
C SER A 72 8.09 -16.13 0.04
N PRO A 73 9.06 -16.03 0.97
CA PRO A 73 8.96 -16.67 2.29
C PRO A 73 8.02 -15.94 3.28
N ILE A 74 7.79 -14.62 3.15
CA ILE A 74 6.97 -13.87 4.12
C ILE A 74 5.51 -13.68 3.69
N ALA A 75 5.15 -13.99 2.44
CA ALA A 75 3.85 -13.70 1.86
C ALA A 75 2.70 -14.20 2.73
N ARG A 76 2.77 -15.47 3.19
CA ARG A 76 1.74 -16.06 4.06
C ARG A 76 1.64 -15.36 5.41
N HIS A 77 2.76 -14.90 5.95
CA HIS A 77 2.81 -14.21 7.23
C HIS A 77 2.16 -12.83 7.17
N ILE A 78 2.03 -12.23 6.00
CA ILE A 78 1.34 -10.94 5.79
C ILE A 78 0.00 -11.11 5.04
N GLY A 79 -0.51 -12.35 4.96
CA GLY A 79 -1.83 -12.62 4.37
C GLY A 79 -1.88 -12.50 2.84
N VAL A 80 -0.73 -12.53 2.17
CA VAL A 80 -0.61 -12.59 0.71
C VAL A 80 -0.53 -14.05 0.28
N ARG A 81 -1.47 -14.49 -0.57
CA ARG A 81 -1.40 -15.81 -1.20
C ARG A 81 -0.58 -15.70 -2.47
N HIS A 82 0.70 -16.04 -2.37
CA HIS A 82 1.65 -16.03 -3.49
C HIS A 82 1.92 -17.44 -3.99
N GLU A 83 1.80 -17.66 -5.29
CA GLU A 83 2.02 -18.93 -5.97
C GLU A 83 2.75 -18.70 -7.30
N ASN A 84 3.54 -19.68 -7.73
CA ASN A 84 4.08 -19.75 -9.08
C ASN A 84 3.46 -20.94 -9.79
N HIS A 85 2.79 -20.70 -10.92
CA HIS A 85 2.16 -21.74 -11.73
C HIS A 85 2.76 -21.71 -13.13
N ASP A 86 3.51 -22.76 -13.50
CA ASP A 86 4.18 -22.88 -14.79
C ASP A 86 5.02 -21.65 -15.20
N GLY A 87 5.70 -21.02 -14.22
CA GLY A 87 6.54 -19.85 -14.43
C GLY A 87 5.80 -18.50 -14.33
N GLU A 88 4.48 -18.50 -14.17
CA GLU A 88 3.68 -17.30 -13.94
C GLU A 88 3.53 -17.03 -12.43
N GLU A 89 3.96 -15.85 -11.98
CA GLU A 89 3.72 -15.40 -10.61
C GLU A 89 2.27 -14.97 -10.44
N ARG A 90 1.62 -15.46 -9.38
CA ARG A 90 0.21 -15.18 -9.10
C ARG A 90 -0.01 -14.77 -7.66
N TRP A 91 -0.86 -13.76 -7.46
CA TRP A 91 -1.35 -13.32 -6.16
C TRP A 91 -2.85 -13.54 -6.07
N HIS A 92 -3.31 -14.22 -5.02
CA HIS A 92 -4.73 -14.56 -4.81
C HIS A 92 -5.39 -15.21 -6.06
N GLY A 93 -4.62 -15.99 -6.82
CA GLY A 93 -5.06 -16.66 -8.05
C GLY A 93 -5.05 -15.79 -9.32
N ARG A 94 -4.72 -14.50 -9.22
CA ARG A 94 -4.61 -13.57 -10.36
C ARG A 94 -3.15 -13.38 -10.77
N PRO A 95 -2.86 -13.17 -12.08
CA PRO A 95 -1.52 -12.89 -12.55
C PRO A 95 -0.91 -11.65 -11.89
N LEU A 96 0.39 -11.72 -11.61
CA LEU A 96 1.23 -10.59 -11.25
C LEU A 96 2.27 -10.42 -12.35
N THR A 97 2.16 -9.34 -13.10
CA THR A 97 3.06 -9.04 -14.20
C THR A 97 4.22 -8.18 -13.71
N ILE A 98 5.46 -8.65 -13.80
CA ILE A 98 6.65 -7.84 -13.50
C ILE A 98 7.15 -7.17 -14.77
N TYR A 99 7.20 -5.84 -14.78
CA TYR A 99 7.72 -5.11 -15.94
C TYR A 99 9.24 -5.13 -15.98
N THR A 100 9.76 -5.19 -17.19
CA THR A 100 11.16 -4.99 -17.52
C THR A 100 11.39 -3.58 -18.06
N PRO A 101 12.64 -3.06 -18.04
CA PRO A 101 12.95 -1.78 -18.67
C PRO A 101 12.46 -1.69 -20.11
N GLN A 102 12.59 -2.78 -20.87
CA GLN A 102 12.17 -2.85 -22.27
C GLN A 102 10.65 -2.66 -22.39
N THR A 103 9.86 -3.33 -21.56
CA THR A 103 8.40 -3.18 -21.58
C THR A 103 7.95 -1.77 -21.19
N LEU A 104 8.62 -1.12 -20.23
CA LEU A 104 8.29 0.25 -19.81
C LEU A 104 8.62 1.30 -20.87
N LEU A 105 9.70 1.08 -21.63
CA LEU A 105 10.11 1.98 -22.71
C LEU A 105 9.12 1.97 -23.88
N LEU A 106 8.40 0.87 -24.11
CA LEU A 106 7.46 0.75 -25.22
C LEU A 106 6.15 1.52 -25.03
N VAL A 107 5.78 1.86 -23.80
CA VAL A 107 4.42 2.36 -23.47
C VAL A 107 4.39 3.70 -22.74
N ASP A 108 5.48 4.47 -22.74
CA ASP A 108 5.59 5.76 -22.00
C ASP A 108 5.03 5.66 -20.56
N HIS A 109 5.40 4.57 -19.87
CA HIS A 109 4.79 4.23 -18.58
C HIS A 109 5.05 5.32 -17.53
N PRO A 110 4.06 5.71 -16.70
CA PRO A 110 4.23 6.76 -15.68
C PRO A 110 5.35 6.52 -14.66
N PHE A 111 5.74 5.26 -14.43
CA PHE A 111 6.79 4.89 -13.47
C PHE A 111 8.14 4.59 -14.12
N ARG A 112 8.29 4.80 -15.44
CA ARG A 112 9.53 4.47 -16.18
C ARG A 112 10.79 5.09 -15.57
N ASN A 113 10.70 6.33 -15.07
CA ASN A 113 11.85 7.09 -14.58
C ASN A 113 12.32 6.63 -13.19
N GLY A 114 11.47 5.92 -12.45
CA GLY A 114 11.75 5.42 -11.11
C GLY A 114 12.05 3.92 -11.08
N PHE A 115 12.32 3.30 -12.24
CA PHE A 115 12.51 1.86 -12.32
C PHE A 115 13.71 1.38 -11.49
N ASP A 116 13.45 0.44 -10.59
CA ASP A 116 14.45 -0.26 -9.80
C ASP A 116 14.40 -1.77 -10.12
N PRO A 117 15.45 -2.39 -10.69
CA PRO A 117 15.45 -3.82 -10.98
C PRO A 117 15.34 -4.71 -9.73
N ALA A 118 15.73 -4.22 -8.55
CA ALA A 118 15.56 -4.95 -7.29
C ALA A 118 14.09 -4.94 -6.81
N ASN A 119 13.33 -3.90 -7.16
CA ASN A 119 11.94 -3.71 -6.79
C ASN A 119 11.16 -3.11 -7.97
N PRO A 120 10.95 -3.91 -9.04
CA PRO A 120 10.45 -3.41 -10.32
C PRO A 120 8.99 -3.00 -10.25
N VAL A 121 8.61 -2.14 -11.21
CA VAL A 121 7.21 -1.82 -11.54
C VAL A 121 6.47 -3.13 -11.85
N CYS A 122 5.23 -3.25 -11.38
CA CYS A 122 4.41 -4.44 -11.62
C CYS A 122 2.95 -4.08 -11.91
N GLU A 123 2.24 -4.96 -12.61
CA GLU A 123 0.79 -4.89 -12.76
C GLU A 123 0.14 -6.03 -11.97
N TYR A 124 -0.92 -5.68 -11.25
CA TYR A 124 -1.78 -6.63 -10.55
C TYR A 124 -3.22 -6.13 -10.56
N ASP A 125 -4.12 -6.96 -11.08
CA ASP A 125 -5.56 -6.68 -11.16
C ASP A 125 -5.92 -5.41 -11.96
N GLY A 126 -5.18 -5.17 -13.05
CA GLY A 126 -5.35 -3.99 -13.91
C GLY A 126 -4.82 -2.69 -13.30
N TRP A 127 -4.09 -2.78 -12.17
CA TRP A 127 -3.38 -1.67 -11.57
C TRP A 127 -1.89 -1.81 -11.77
N GLU A 128 -1.26 -0.75 -12.25
CA GLU A 128 0.18 -0.62 -12.35
C GLU A 128 0.69 0.01 -11.05
N TYR A 129 1.71 -0.56 -10.44
CA TYR A 129 2.31 -0.08 -9.19
C TYR A 129 3.74 0.37 -9.47
N ALA A 130 4.16 1.45 -8.80
CA ALA A 130 5.52 1.97 -8.94
C ALA A 130 6.59 0.93 -8.56
N SER A 131 6.24 -0.04 -7.71
CA SER A 131 7.07 -1.19 -7.39
C SER A 131 6.26 -2.36 -6.82
N LEU A 132 6.90 -3.53 -6.69
CA LEU A 132 6.32 -4.69 -6.00
C LEU A 132 5.95 -4.38 -4.55
N ARG A 133 6.79 -3.63 -3.84
CA ARG A 133 6.52 -3.21 -2.46
C ARG A 133 5.34 -2.23 -2.38
N ASP A 134 5.18 -1.35 -3.37
CA ASP A 134 3.97 -0.50 -3.47
C ASP A 134 2.71 -1.37 -3.61
N ALA A 135 2.75 -2.40 -4.46
CA ALA A 135 1.63 -3.32 -4.65
C ALA A 135 1.26 -4.06 -3.36
N VAL A 136 2.25 -4.58 -2.62
CA VAL A 136 1.98 -5.24 -1.34
C VAL A 136 1.45 -4.26 -0.31
N LEU A 137 2.03 -3.06 -0.18
CA LEU A 137 1.55 -2.06 0.77
C LEU A 137 0.11 -1.62 0.46
N ASP A 138 -0.27 -1.50 -0.82
CA ASP A 138 -1.65 -1.22 -1.20
C ASP A 138 -2.60 -2.32 -0.72
N GLN A 139 -2.21 -3.59 -0.87
CA GLN A 139 -2.98 -4.72 -0.36
C GLN A 139 -3.07 -4.73 1.17
N MET A 140 -1.99 -4.33 1.85
CA MET A 140 -1.96 -4.32 3.32
C MET A 140 -2.87 -3.24 3.91
N ARG A 141 -3.21 -2.18 3.18
CA ARG A 141 -4.04 -1.08 3.69
C ARG A 141 -5.51 -1.45 3.95
N TYR A 142 -6.01 -2.52 3.32
CA TYR A 142 -7.43 -2.85 3.33
C TYR A 142 -7.88 -3.37 4.71
N GLY A 143 -8.75 -2.58 5.34
CA GLY A 143 -9.35 -2.83 6.65
C GLY A 143 -9.57 -1.50 7.39
N GLY A 144 -9.72 -1.57 8.71
CA GLY A 144 -9.89 -0.41 9.57
C GLY A 144 -11.21 0.35 9.39
N SER A 145 -11.41 1.34 10.25
CA SER A 145 -12.54 2.26 10.23
C SER A 145 -12.28 3.45 9.32
N VAL A 146 -13.30 3.89 8.59
CA VAL A 146 -13.26 5.14 7.81
C VAL A 146 -13.41 6.32 8.78
N VAL A 147 -12.49 7.26 8.66
CA VAL A 147 -12.40 8.47 9.49
C VAL A 147 -12.99 9.65 8.75
N ALA A 148 -12.59 9.81 7.48
CA ALA A 148 -13.09 10.82 6.56
C ALA A 148 -13.07 10.26 5.14
N ASP A 149 -14.03 10.69 4.32
CA ASP A 149 -14.14 10.34 2.91
C ASP A 149 -14.61 11.58 2.16
N GLU A 150 -13.66 12.29 1.56
CA GLU A 150 -13.88 13.59 0.95
C GLU A 150 -13.61 13.47 -0.55
N SER A 151 -14.56 13.86 -1.37
CA SER A 151 -14.39 14.01 -2.82
C SER A 151 -14.60 15.45 -3.23
N SER A 152 -13.97 15.85 -4.34
CA SER A 152 -14.25 17.13 -4.97
C SER A 152 -13.85 17.10 -6.43
N SER A 153 -14.54 17.89 -7.25
CA SER A 153 -14.08 18.18 -8.59
C SER A 153 -13.16 19.41 -8.65
N ARG A 154 -12.35 19.51 -9.71
CA ARG A 154 -11.53 20.70 -9.96
C ARG A 154 -12.34 21.99 -10.08
N TRP A 155 -13.62 21.89 -10.41
CA TRP A 155 -14.54 23.00 -10.62
C TRP A 155 -15.18 23.49 -9.33
N GLU A 156 -15.36 22.58 -8.36
CA GLU A 156 -15.94 22.89 -7.05
C GLU A 156 -14.89 23.44 -6.09
N ASN A 157 -13.71 22.79 -6.01
CA ASN A 157 -12.66 23.17 -5.07
C ASN A 157 -11.28 22.96 -5.69
N ALA A 158 -10.88 23.92 -6.53
CA ALA A 158 -9.58 23.90 -7.21
C ALA A 158 -8.39 23.80 -6.24
N THR A 159 -8.49 24.40 -5.05
CA THR A 159 -7.45 24.34 -4.02
C THR A 159 -7.23 22.92 -3.52
N ARG A 160 -8.31 22.24 -3.10
CA ARG A 160 -8.25 20.82 -2.68
C ARG A 160 -7.80 19.93 -3.83
N TYR A 161 -8.34 20.14 -5.02
CA TYR A 161 -7.95 19.40 -6.23
C TYR A 161 -6.45 19.46 -6.48
N ASN A 162 -5.89 20.67 -6.58
CA ASN A 162 -4.47 20.87 -6.83
C ASN A 162 -3.60 20.27 -5.73
N ARG A 163 -4.04 20.37 -4.46
CA ARG A 163 -3.28 19.82 -3.34
C ARG A 163 -3.26 18.29 -3.34
N LEU A 164 -4.41 17.64 -3.49
CA LEU A 164 -4.50 16.17 -3.56
C LEU A 164 -3.78 15.62 -4.81
N HIS A 165 -3.90 16.31 -5.95
CA HIS A 165 -3.13 15.99 -7.15
C HIS A 165 -1.62 16.05 -6.89
N SER A 166 -1.15 17.12 -6.24
CA SER A 166 0.26 17.26 -5.84
C SER A 166 0.70 16.13 -4.90
N LEU A 167 -0.11 15.76 -3.90
CA LEU A 167 0.21 14.67 -2.97
C LEU A 167 0.32 13.32 -3.69
N SER A 168 -0.55 13.03 -4.65
CA SER A 168 -0.49 11.79 -5.44
C SER A 168 0.74 11.69 -6.33
N THR A 169 1.27 12.82 -6.82
CA THR A 169 2.34 12.85 -7.83
C THR A 169 3.72 13.24 -7.28
N GLN A 170 3.79 13.78 -6.07
CA GLN A 170 5.04 14.21 -5.42
C GLN A 170 6.00 13.03 -5.16
N GLN A 171 7.31 13.24 -5.30
CA GLN A 171 8.30 12.23 -4.90
C GLN A 171 8.32 12.06 -3.36
N PRO A 172 8.38 10.83 -2.82
CA PRO A 172 8.58 10.61 -1.39
C PRO A 172 9.83 11.32 -0.84
N PRO A 173 9.84 11.76 0.43
CA PRO A 173 8.77 11.62 1.42
C PRO A 173 7.63 12.63 1.26
N VAL A 174 6.45 12.29 1.80
CA VAL A 174 5.30 13.19 1.93
C VAL A 174 5.00 13.37 3.42
N TRP A 175 5.00 14.61 3.91
CA TRP A 175 4.93 14.93 5.35
C TRP A 175 5.96 14.13 6.19
N ASP A 176 7.19 14.03 5.69
CA ASP A 176 8.27 13.22 6.28
C ASP A 176 7.90 11.73 6.48
N ARG A 177 6.88 11.21 5.78
CA ARG A 177 6.53 9.79 5.74
C ARG A 177 7.12 9.14 4.50
N ARG A 178 7.69 7.95 4.68
CA ARG A 178 8.36 7.17 3.61
C ARG A 178 7.61 5.90 3.24
N THR A 179 6.75 5.39 4.12
CA THR A 179 5.90 4.24 3.87
C THR A 179 4.72 4.67 3.00
N ILE A 180 4.94 4.62 1.70
CA ILE A 180 4.03 5.12 0.67
C ILE A 180 3.84 4.03 -0.39
N SER A 181 2.61 3.89 -0.88
CA SER A 181 2.31 3.13 -2.10
C SER A 181 1.86 4.09 -3.19
N THR A 182 2.35 3.95 -4.42
CA THR A 182 1.85 4.67 -5.59
C THR A 182 1.40 3.69 -6.67
N SER A 183 0.18 3.86 -7.17
CA SER A 183 -0.37 3.07 -8.25
C SER A 183 -1.12 3.92 -9.26
N HIS A 184 -1.27 3.37 -10.45
CA HIS A 184 -1.91 3.97 -11.59
C HIS A 184 -2.81 2.93 -12.24
N ARG A 185 -4.02 3.34 -12.60
CA ARG A 185 -4.88 2.59 -13.49
C ARG A 185 -4.97 3.34 -14.81
N PRO A 186 -4.59 2.73 -15.94
CA PRO A 186 -4.72 3.39 -17.24
C PRO A 186 -6.19 3.61 -17.61
N ALA A 187 -6.45 4.67 -18.37
CA ALA A 187 -7.77 4.93 -18.93
C ALA A 187 -8.15 3.83 -19.93
N LEU A 188 -9.44 3.49 -19.97
CA LEU A 188 -9.98 2.63 -21.02
C LEU A 188 -9.97 3.39 -22.35
N PRO A 189 -9.89 2.68 -23.50
CA PRO A 189 -9.98 3.30 -24.82
C PRO A 189 -11.24 4.18 -24.98
N SER A 190 -11.08 5.31 -25.66
CA SER A 190 -12.04 6.44 -25.78
C SER A 190 -13.46 6.06 -26.19
N ASP A 191 -13.63 4.98 -26.95
CA ASP A 191 -14.91 4.57 -27.54
C ASP A 191 -15.92 4.10 -26.47
N SER A 192 -15.47 3.98 -25.22
CA SER A 192 -16.28 3.51 -24.07
C SER A 192 -16.54 4.60 -23.00
N VAL A 193 -16.10 5.85 -23.21
CA VAL A 193 -15.87 6.80 -22.10
C VAL A 193 -16.93 7.90 -21.95
N SER A 194 -17.66 8.26 -23.02
CA SER A 194 -18.50 9.47 -23.03
C SER A 194 -19.70 9.45 -22.06
N ASP A 195 -20.17 8.26 -21.66
CA ASP A 195 -21.37 8.11 -20.81
C ASP A 195 -21.05 7.59 -19.40
N LEU A 196 -19.77 7.52 -19.03
CA LEU A 196 -19.38 6.98 -17.74
C LEU A 196 -19.54 8.02 -16.63
N PRO A 197 -19.96 7.61 -15.41
CA PRO A 197 -19.92 8.46 -14.23
C PRO A 197 -18.55 9.11 -14.06
N PHE A 198 -18.54 10.29 -13.46
CA PHE A 198 -17.32 11.08 -13.39
C PHE A 198 -16.21 10.45 -12.51
N ASP A 199 -16.56 9.53 -11.61
CA ASP A 199 -15.66 8.72 -10.79
C ASP A 199 -15.41 7.31 -11.36
N HIS A 200 -15.84 7.05 -12.60
CA HIS A 200 -15.80 5.71 -13.17
C HIS A 200 -14.36 5.19 -13.29
N PRO A 201 -14.11 3.91 -12.96
CA PRO A 201 -12.77 3.31 -13.00
C PRO A 201 -12.11 3.30 -14.39
N GLY A 202 -12.84 3.67 -15.45
CA GLY A 202 -12.36 3.74 -16.83
C GLY A 202 -11.69 5.05 -17.23
N LEU A 203 -11.73 6.10 -16.40
CA LEU A 203 -11.17 7.43 -16.75
C LEU A 203 -9.65 7.54 -16.55
N GLY A 204 -9.02 6.47 -16.06
CA GLY A 204 -7.63 6.49 -15.63
C GLY A 204 -7.46 7.28 -14.33
N ARG A 205 -6.65 6.77 -13.40
CA ARG A 205 -6.43 7.46 -12.13
C ARG A 205 -5.15 7.04 -11.44
N PHE A 206 -4.61 7.94 -10.63
CA PHE A 206 -3.52 7.66 -9.71
C PHE A 206 -4.05 7.49 -8.30
N ASP A 207 -3.67 6.39 -7.68
CA ASP A 207 -3.92 6.14 -6.27
C ASP A 207 -2.60 6.24 -5.50
N ARG A 208 -2.68 6.80 -4.29
CA ARG A 208 -1.54 6.85 -3.39
C ARG A 208 -1.96 6.52 -1.98
N VAL A 209 -1.19 5.66 -1.32
CA VAL A 209 -1.30 5.37 0.11
C VAL A 209 -0.18 6.09 0.83
N ILE A 210 -0.51 6.83 1.89
CA ILE A 210 0.47 7.48 2.76
C ILE A 210 0.20 6.99 4.18
N VAL A 211 1.11 6.19 4.73
CA VAL A 211 1.00 5.74 6.12
C VAL A 211 1.49 6.84 7.05
N LEU A 212 0.60 7.31 7.92
CA LEU A 212 0.86 8.39 8.86
C LEU A 212 1.31 7.86 10.21
N HIS A 213 0.79 6.69 10.60
CA HIS A 213 1.08 5.99 11.84
C HIS A 213 0.88 4.48 11.65
N GLY A 214 1.53 3.66 12.48
CA GLY A 214 1.49 2.18 12.40
C GLY A 214 2.66 1.51 11.68
N ASP A 215 3.63 2.26 11.16
CA ASP A 215 4.78 1.74 10.41
C ASP A 215 6.11 1.71 11.20
N GLN A 216 6.08 2.09 12.48
CA GLN A 216 7.25 2.13 13.37
C GLN A 216 7.07 1.20 14.57
N PRO A 217 8.17 0.78 15.23
CA PRO A 217 8.10 0.09 16.51
C PRO A 217 7.30 0.87 17.56
N GLY A 218 6.45 0.19 18.31
CA GLY A 218 5.70 0.78 19.43
C GLY A 218 4.40 1.52 19.03
N HIS A 219 4.15 1.75 17.75
CA HIS A 219 2.82 2.19 17.30
C HIS A 219 1.79 1.11 17.65
N THR A 220 0.66 1.53 18.23
CA THR A 220 -0.40 0.62 18.73
C THR A 220 -1.58 0.48 17.77
N PHE A 221 -1.68 1.39 16.81
CA PHE A 221 -2.69 1.40 15.75
C PHE A 221 -2.06 1.88 14.45
N GLN A 222 -2.82 1.79 13.36
CA GLN A 222 -2.42 2.28 12.06
C GLN A 222 -3.35 3.38 11.60
N ALA A 223 -2.80 4.41 10.96
CA ALA A 223 -3.56 5.47 10.33
C ALA A 223 -2.93 5.79 8.98
N HIS A 224 -3.74 5.84 7.92
CA HIS A 224 -3.26 6.12 6.58
C HIS A 224 -4.26 6.90 5.75
N LEU A 225 -3.71 7.71 4.86
CA LEU A 225 -4.44 8.44 3.83
C LEU A 225 -4.36 7.68 2.51
N ILE A 226 -5.49 7.61 1.81
CA ILE A 226 -5.54 7.22 0.40
C ILE A 226 -5.97 8.43 -0.40
N THR A 227 -5.17 8.85 -1.38
CA THR A 227 -5.58 9.85 -2.36
C THR A 227 -5.83 9.17 -3.70
N CYS A 228 -6.97 9.47 -4.31
CA CYS A 228 -7.32 9.06 -5.67
C CYS A 228 -7.46 10.30 -6.53
N VAL A 229 -6.80 10.32 -7.69
CA VAL A 229 -6.75 11.49 -8.56
C VAL A 229 -7.05 11.05 -9.99
N GLY A 230 -8.17 11.52 -10.52
CA GLY A 230 -8.54 11.39 -11.93
C GLY A 230 -8.47 12.73 -12.66
N PRO A 231 -8.87 12.78 -13.93
CA PRO A 231 -8.74 13.98 -14.77
C PRO A 231 -9.42 15.24 -14.24
N ASP A 232 -10.57 15.12 -13.58
CA ASP A 232 -11.27 16.27 -12.99
C ASP A 232 -11.80 16.02 -11.55
N PHE A 233 -11.50 14.86 -10.92
CA PHE A 233 -11.85 14.57 -9.53
C PHE A 233 -10.61 14.26 -8.70
N VAL A 234 -10.75 14.56 -7.42
CA VAL A 234 -9.89 14.03 -6.36
C VAL A 234 -10.76 13.42 -5.27
N ARG A 235 -10.22 12.41 -4.60
CA ARG A 235 -10.79 11.81 -3.41
C ARG A 235 -9.72 11.55 -2.37
N ALA A 236 -10.04 11.79 -1.11
CA ALA A 236 -9.19 11.51 0.03
C ALA A 236 -9.96 10.61 1.01
N HIS A 237 -9.42 9.44 1.28
CA HIS A 237 -9.93 8.54 2.32
C HIS A 237 -8.95 8.49 3.47
N PHE A 238 -9.41 8.85 4.66
CA PHE A 238 -8.63 8.65 5.88
C PHE A 238 -9.15 7.42 6.62
N ARG A 239 -8.26 6.50 6.95
CA ARG A 239 -8.60 5.26 7.65
C ARG A 239 -7.70 5.05 8.86
N THR A 240 -8.26 4.37 9.86
CA THR A 240 -7.56 4.02 11.09
C THR A 240 -7.96 2.66 11.64
N THR A 241 -7.07 2.03 12.41
CA THR A 241 -7.38 0.84 13.22
C THR A 241 -7.53 1.17 14.70
N GLU A 242 -7.48 2.45 15.08
CA GLU A 242 -7.84 2.90 16.43
C GLU A 242 -9.30 2.49 16.72
N PRO A 243 -9.58 1.79 17.84
CA PRO A 243 -10.94 1.53 18.26
C PRO A 243 -11.67 2.83 18.61
N PRO A 244 -12.92 3.03 18.13
CA PRO A 244 -13.67 4.24 18.45
C PRO A 244 -14.05 4.30 19.93
N VAL A 245 -14.11 5.51 20.48
CA VAL A 245 -14.70 5.77 21.80
C VAL A 245 -16.22 5.85 21.67
N ASP A 246 -16.95 4.95 22.35
CA ASP A 246 -18.39 4.71 22.15
C ASP A 246 -19.30 5.93 22.47
N SER A 247 -18.83 6.90 23.25
CA SER A 247 -19.62 8.07 23.69
C SER A 247 -19.34 9.36 22.92
N GLU A 248 -18.39 9.35 21.98
CA GLU A 248 -17.91 10.55 21.31
C GLU A 248 -18.47 10.68 19.89
N VAL A 249 -18.30 11.85 19.26
CA VAL A 249 -18.67 12.10 17.85
C VAL A 249 -17.52 12.74 17.07
N GLY A 250 -17.44 12.49 15.76
CA GLY A 250 -16.44 13.08 14.88
C GLY A 250 -15.00 12.72 15.27
N ALA A 251 -14.11 13.71 15.28
CA ALA A 251 -12.70 13.53 15.64
C ALA A 251 -12.49 13.05 17.09
N ALA A 252 -13.41 13.35 18.01
CA ALA A 252 -13.30 12.92 19.41
C ALA A 252 -13.50 11.41 19.59
N ARG A 253 -14.11 10.72 18.61
CA ARG A 253 -14.21 9.25 18.60
C ARG A 253 -12.88 8.55 18.40
N LEU A 254 -11.92 9.23 17.78
CA LEU A 254 -10.64 8.68 17.36
C LEU A 254 -9.51 9.64 17.77
N PRO A 255 -9.33 9.88 19.09
CA PRO A 255 -8.47 10.93 19.60
C PRO A 255 -7.01 10.76 19.20
N GLN A 256 -6.49 9.52 19.12
CA GLN A 256 -5.11 9.26 18.72
C GLN A 256 -4.92 9.53 17.23
N THR A 257 -5.86 9.13 16.40
CA THR A 257 -5.89 9.39 14.95
C THR A 257 -5.97 10.89 14.67
N ALA A 258 -6.84 11.61 15.39
CA ALA A 258 -6.96 13.06 15.26
C ALA A 258 -5.66 13.78 15.67
N ARG A 259 -4.97 13.30 16.71
CA ARG A 259 -3.65 13.80 17.10
C ARG A 259 -2.62 13.56 16.00
N VAL A 260 -2.54 12.34 15.46
CA VAL A 260 -1.62 12.00 14.35
C VAL A 260 -1.86 12.91 13.15
N ALA A 261 -3.12 13.11 12.75
CA ALA A 261 -3.44 13.99 11.63
C ALA A 261 -2.96 15.43 11.89
N ARG A 262 -3.19 15.97 13.09
CA ARG A 262 -2.71 17.30 13.48
C ARG A 262 -1.19 17.42 13.50
N GLU A 263 -0.48 16.40 13.96
CA GLU A 263 0.98 16.41 14.08
C GLU A 263 1.70 16.18 12.74
N VAL A 264 1.19 15.25 11.92
CA VAL A 264 1.84 14.84 10.66
C VAL A 264 1.40 15.72 9.49
N ILE A 265 0.09 15.94 9.35
CA ILE A 265 -0.47 16.67 8.20
C ILE A 265 -0.51 18.18 8.50
N GLY A 266 -0.73 18.55 9.76
CA GLY A 266 -0.72 19.94 10.20
C GLY A 266 -1.82 20.77 9.53
N ALA A 267 -1.46 21.96 9.06
CA ALA A 267 -2.39 22.90 8.42
C ALA A 267 -3.04 22.35 7.14
N ASP A 268 -2.42 21.35 6.51
CA ASP A 268 -2.93 20.74 5.29
C ASP A 268 -4.17 19.86 5.55
N ALA A 269 -4.43 19.49 6.82
CA ALA A 269 -5.50 18.57 7.19
C ALA A 269 -6.89 19.13 6.85
N GLU A 270 -7.10 20.44 7.00
CA GLU A 270 -8.36 21.09 6.62
C GLU A 270 -8.58 21.07 5.09
N THR A 271 -7.51 21.26 4.32
CA THR A 271 -7.59 21.19 2.85
C THR A 271 -7.92 19.76 2.38
N VAL A 272 -7.27 18.76 2.99
CA VAL A 272 -7.39 17.34 2.63
C VAL A 272 -8.70 16.71 3.14
N PHE A 273 -9.11 17.01 4.39
CA PHE A 273 -10.24 16.34 5.06
C PHE A 273 -11.45 17.25 5.37
N GLY A 274 -11.38 18.53 5.02
CA GLY A 274 -12.49 19.45 5.24
C GLY A 274 -12.93 19.53 6.70
N SER A 275 -14.23 19.45 6.91
CA SER A 275 -14.87 19.74 8.20
C SER A 275 -14.63 18.67 9.26
N TRP A 276 -14.12 17.48 8.92
CA TRP A 276 -13.76 16.47 9.95
C TRP A 276 -12.73 17.02 10.95
N CYS A 277 -11.77 17.81 10.47
CA CYS A 277 -10.78 18.47 11.32
C CYS A 277 -11.36 19.62 12.16
N SER A 278 -12.54 20.14 11.79
CA SER A 278 -13.19 21.28 12.44
C SER A 278 -14.12 20.91 13.60
N ALA A 279 -14.22 19.62 13.95
CA ALA A 279 -14.97 19.14 15.11
C ALA A 279 -14.32 19.62 16.42
N THR A 280 -14.57 20.88 16.72
CA THR A 280 -14.31 21.50 18.02
C THR A 280 -15.27 20.84 19.00
N VAL A 281 -14.72 20.20 20.03
CA VAL A 281 -15.51 19.77 21.19
C VAL A 281 -16.17 21.02 21.78
N GLY A 282 -17.50 21.06 21.80
CA GLY A 282 -18.27 22.03 22.57
C GLY A 282 -19.41 22.71 21.83
N CYS A 283 -20.57 22.03 21.77
CA CYS A 283 -21.83 22.69 22.11
C CYS A 283 -22.67 21.70 22.93
N SER A 284 -22.63 21.92 24.23
CA SER A 284 -23.58 21.37 25.19
C SER A 284 -25.01 21.80 24.82
N ALA A 285 -25.94 20.91 25.16
CA ALA A 285 -27.39 21.04 25.13
C ALA A 285 -27.99 22.46 25.21
N THR A 286 -28.95 22.74 24.32
CA THR A 286 -30.27 23.39 24.55
C THR A 286 -30.94 23.48 23.16
N VAL A 287 -32.19 23.07 22.92
CA VAL A 287 -33.43 23.13 23.71
C VAL A 287 -34.19 21.80 23.59
#